data_AF-A0AAD0PBF1-F1
#
_entry.id   AF-A0AAD0PBF1-F1
#
_cell.length_a   1.000
_cell.length_b   1.000
_cell.length_c   1.000
_cell.angle_alpha   90.00
_cell.angle_beta   90.00
_cell.angle_gamma   90.00
#
_symmetry.space_group_name_H-M   'P 1'
#
loop_
_entity.id
_entity.type
_entity.pdbx_description
1 polymer ?
#
loop_
_entity_poly.entity_id
_entity_poly.type
_entity_poly.pdbx_seq_one_letter_code
_entity_poly.pdbx_strand_id
1 'polypeptide(L)'
;MFTACNLSSKENLVIVKPPKLDSFVQLRGFTSIQFLFGDVYFERRLWGKGKKYVYPLDELMGFLPRLRYSPLVQAKLRELATSSEFRKVSKAVSCLTPLQISPSGVHGIVQRVSKKVENHENNTKELVHKEKKAVPVLYLEGDALAVKSQERGIININRFQVHEGVKKNGKRGHCVNLHQFSGRSRKKAFSDMLEYLRENYDLRNTIILSNSDGGSGYEPEVFYELALGCKQHEHFLDRYHLNRKIRERMYFCPIELVDKMTMAVREYSKQEVELVLDTMESIAATENDSKRARKYTELLRKYLDRNWEYIKPLRLRNIPTVINRGGLGVCESRHRPFSYRMKRQGRSWRRPGAENMVRLITSLQNKEYDEAIRSNWKKVLRKLDEVDVDFNKLLRTTHEPHVGVKTGRILNEGGSRTAQGKIKRTYG
;
A
#
# COMPACT_ATOMS: atom_id res chain seq x y z
N MET A 1 -22.00 -10.54 15.75
CA MET A 1 -22.52 -11.88 16.08
C MET A 1 -23.56 -12.19 15.01
N PHE A 2 -23.20 -12.97 13.99
CA PHE A 2 -24.15 -13.45 12.99
C PHE A 2 -24.30 -14.94 13.21
N THR A 3 -25.49 -15.34 13.64
CA THR A 3 -25.88 -16.73 13.90
C THR A 3 -25.99 -17.42 12.55
N ALA A 4 -25.14 -18.43 12.33
CA ALA A 4 -25.25 -19.30 11.16
C ALA A 4 -26.43 -20.26 11.38
N CYS A 5 -27.54 -20.03 10.67
CA CYS A 5 -28.53 -21.09 10.50
C CYS A 5 -28.00 -22.06 9.45
N ASN A 6 -27.85 -23.33 9.84
CA ASN A 6 -27.70 -24.46 8.93
C ASN A 6 -28.88 -24.46 7.96
N LEU A 7 -28.66 -23.99 6.74
CA LEU A 7 -29.67 -24.03 5.68
C LEU A 7 -29.44 -25.28 4.84
N SER A 8 -30.32 -26.25 5.06
CA SER A 8 -30.52 -27.40 4.21
C SER A 8 -30.96 -26.93 2.81
N SER A 9 -30.55 -27.70 1.81
CA SER A 9 -30.84 -27.58 0.38
C SER A 9 -32.23 -27.03 0.03
N LYS A 10 -32.31 -25.77 -0.42
CA LYS A 10 -33.24 -25.26 -1.44
C LYS A 10 -32.66 -23.96 -2.02
N GLU A 11 -32.78 -23.81 -3.34
CA GLU A 11 -32.02 -22.91 -4.20
C GLU A 11 -32.29 -21.42 -3.92
N ASN A 12 -31.25 -20.67 -3.50
CA ASN A 12 -31.27 -19.21 -3.54
C ASN A 12 -30.98 -18.74 -4.97
N LEU A 13 -32.02 -18.66 -5.81
CA LEU A 13 -31.88 -18.26 -7.21
C LEU A 13 -31.82 -16.73 -7.33
N VAL A 14 -30.63 -16.18 -7.62
CA VAL A 14 -30.48 -14.75 -7.96
C VAL A 14 -30.70 -14.58 -9.46
N ILE A 15 -31.83 -13.98 -9.85
CA ILE A 15 -32.14 -13.69 -11.26
C ILE A 15 -31.50 -12.37 -11.66
N VAL A 16 -30.45 -12.42 -12.49
CA VAL A 16 -29.82 -11.23 -13.10
C VAL A 16 -30.34 -11.08 -14.53
N LYS A 17 -31.10 -10.01 -14.80
CA LYS A 17 -31.58 -9.70 -16.16
C LYS A 17 -30.37 -9.46 -17.09
N PRO A 18 -30.39 -9.97 -18.33
CA PRO A 18 -29.28 -9.80 -19.26
C PRO A 18 -29.12 -8.33 -19.71
N PRO A 19 -27.89 -7.90 -20.05
CA PRO A 19 -27.71 -6.65 -20.78
C PRO A 19 -28.44 -6.73 -22.14
N LYS A 20 -28.94 -5.59 -22.64
CA LYS A 20 -29.59 -5.48 -23.97
C LYS A 20 -28.59 -5.88 -25.07
N LEU A 21 -28.56 -7.17 -25.43
CA LEU A 21 -27.71 -7.74 -26.47
C LEU A 21 -28.59 -8.60 -27.39
N ASP A 22 -28.65 -8.24 -28.66
CA ASP A 22 -29.61 -8.78 -29.65
C ASP A 22 -29.29 -10.17 -30.22
N SER A 23 -28.44 -10.97 -29.58
CA SER A 23 -28.23 -12.37 -30.00
C SER A 23 -27.73 -13.24 -28.84
N PHE A 24 -28.25 -14.47 -28.77
CA PHE A 24 -28.13 -15.33 -27.59
C PHE A 24 -27.45 -16.66 -27.94
N VAL A 25 -26.31 -16.94 -27.28
CA VAL A 25 -25.78 -18.30 -27.15
C VAL A 25 -25.93 -18.68 -25.68
N GLN A 26 -26.83 -19.60 -25.37
CA GLN A 26 -27.14 -20.00 -24.00
C GLN A 26 -26.36 -21.26 -23.62
N LEU A 27 -25.20 -21.07 -22.98
CA LEU A 27 -24.47 -22.18 -22.34
C LEU A 27 -24.63 -22.05 -20.81
N ARG A 28 -25.11 -23.13 -20.17
CA ARG A 28 -25.08 -23.27 -18.71
C ARG A 28 -23.64 -23.55 -18.28
N GLY A 29 -23.13 -22.73 -17.38
CA GLY A 29 -21.81 -22.90 -16.78
C GLY A 29 -21.93 -23.06 -15.28
N PHE A 30 -21.26 -24.07 -14.73
CA PHE A 30 -21.09 -24.23 -13.30
C PHE A 30 -19.74 -23.67 -12.87
N THR A 31 -19.71 -22.99 -11.74
CA THR A 31 -18.45 -22.55 -11.14
C THR A 31 -18.50 -22.69 -9.62
N SER A 32 -17.34 -22.87 -9.00
CA SER A 32 -17.18 -22.75 -7.56
C SER A 32 -16.29 -21.54 -7.27
N ILE A 33 -16.75 -20.69 -6.37
CA ILE A 33 -16.02 -19.52 -5.88
C ILE A 33 -15.82 -19.70 -4.38
N GLN A 34 -14.57 -19.58 -3.94
CA GLN A 34 -14.20 -19.66 -2.54
C GLN A 34 -14.45 -18.32 -1.83
N PHE A 35 -15.23 -18.37 -0.76
CA PHE A 35 -15.49 -17.29 0.18
C PHE A 35 -14.75 -17.56 1.49
N LEU A 36 -14.72 -16.56 2.38
CA LEU A 36 -14.09 -16.71 3.71
C LEU A 36 -14.75 -17.82 4.55
N PHE A 37 -16.01 -18.15 4.27
CA PHE A 37 -16.78 -19.18 4.95
C PHE A 37 -16.83 -20.52 4.19
N GLY A 38 -16.08 -20.66 3.09
CA GLY A 38 -16.02 -21.89 2.28
C GLY A 38 -16.45 -21.69 0.83
N ASP A 39 -16.59 -22.81 0.13
CA ASP A 39 -16.92 -22.83 -1.30
C ASP A 39 -18.41 -22.58 -1.53
N VAL A 40 -18.72 -21.75 -2.53
CA VAL A 40 -20.09 -21.53 -3.02
C VAL A 40 -20.16 -21.89 -4.49
N TYR A 41 -21.13 -22.73 -4.82
CA TYR A 41 -21.39 -23.18 -6.17
C TYR A 41 -22.41 -22.27 -6.84
N PHE A 42 -22.09 -21.82 -8.05
CA PHE A 42 -22.98 -21.01 -8.88
C PHE A 42 -23.28 -21.73 -10.18
N GLU A 43 -24.55 -21.79 -10.52
CA GLU A 43 -24.99 -21.99 -11.91
C GLU A 43 -25.18 -20.62 -12.54
N ARG A 44 -24.52 -20.37 -13.67
CA ARG A 44 -24.55 -19.08 -14.38
C ARG A 44 -24.66 -19.29 -15.88
N ARG A 45 -25.25 -18.32 -16.58
CA ARG A 45 -25.38 -18.35 -18.04
C ARG A 45 -24.33 -17.48 -18.68
N LEU A 46 -23.65 -18.02 -19.69
CA LEU A 46 -22.79 -17.24 -20.58
C LEU A 46 -23.67 -16.48 -21.57
N TRP A 47 -23.38 -15.21 -21.78
CA TRP A 47 -24.03 -14.36 -22.79
C TRP A 47 -22.97 -13.85 -23.74
N GLY A 48 -23.27 -13.72 -25.03
CA GLY A 48 -22.30 -13.20 -25.98
C GLY A 48 -22.93 -12.57 -27.21
N LYS A 49 -22.24 -11.58 -27.77
CA LYS A 49 -22.57 -10.91 -29.04
C LYS A 49 -21.27 -10.77 -29.84
N GLY A 50 -21.18 -11.44 -30.99
CA GLY A 50 -19.96 -11.50 -31.80
C GLY A 50 -18.79 -12.15 -31.05
N LYS A 51 -17.66 -11.44 -30.91
CA LYS A 51 -16.45 -11.93 -30.20
C LYS A 51 -16.43 -11.63 -28.69
N LYS A 52 -17.50 -11.05 -28.13
CA LYS A 52 -17.58 -10.69 -26.70
C LYS A 52 -18.49 -11.65 -25.96
N TYR A 53 -17.99 -12.21 -24.85
CA TYR A 53 -18.71 -13.12 -23.98
C TYR A 53 -18.61 -12.64 -22.52
N VAL A 54 -19.73 -12.67 -21.80
CA VAL A 54 -19.84 -12.20 -20.41
C VAL A 54 -20.72 -13.12 -19.58
N TYR A 55 -20.39 -13.24 -18.29
CA TYR A 55 -21.28 -13.81 -17.29
C TYR A 55 -21.89 -12.63 -16.49
N PRO A 56 -23.17 -12.27 -16.67
CA PRO A 56 -23.77 -11.12 -16.00
C PRO A 56 -23.70 -11.20 -14.47
N LEU A 57 -23.81 -12.42 -13.92
CA LEU A 57 -23.62 -12.66 -12.49
C LEU A 57 -22.21 -12.28 -12.03
N ASP A 58 -21.18 -12.59 -12.83
CA ASP A 58 -19.80 -12.25 -12.51
C ASP A 58 -19.60 -10.73 -12.52
N GLU A 59 -20.19 -10.03 -13.49
CA GLU A 59 -20.14 -8.57 -13.55
C GLU A 59 -20.83 -7.93 -12.36
N LEU A 60 -22.03 -8.41 -12.01
CA LEU A 60 -22.80 -7.93 -10.86
C LEU A 60 -22.03 -8.14 -9.54
N MET A 61 -21.49 -9.34 -9.34
CA MET A 61 -20.78 -9.72 -8.13
C MET A 61 -19.33 -9.23 -8.11
N GLY A 62 -18.82 -8.73 -9.24
CA GLY A 62 -17.43 -8.33 -9.39
C GLY A 62 -16.44 -9.51 -9.40
N PHE A 63 -16.88 -10.70 -9.79
CA PHE A 63 -16.01 -11.85 -9.95
C PHE A 63 -15.06 -11.64 -11.13
N LEU A 64 -13.78 -11.85 -10.88
CA LEU A 64 -12.78 -11.72 -11.94
C LEU A 64 -12.74 -13.00 -12.77
N PRO A 65 -12.63 -12.90 -14.11
CA PRO A 65 -12.55 -14.07 -14.97
C PRO A 65 -11.42 -15.02 -14.54
N ARG A 66 -11.72 -16.33 -14.56
CA ARG A 66 -10.78 -17.42 -14.25
C ARG A 66 -10.25 -17.42 -12.81
N LEU A 67 -10.83 -16.62 -11.92
CA LEU A 67 -10.55 -16.68 -10.50
C LEU A 67 -11.64 -17.44 -9.76
N ARG A 68 -11.22 -18.31 -8.85
CA ARG A 68 -12.11 -19.03 -7.93
C ARG A 68 -12.19 -18.37 -6.56
N TYR A 69 -11.93 -17.07 -6.45
CA TYR A 69 -11.91 -16.37 -5.16
C TYR A 69 -12.86 -15.19 -5.20
N SER A 70 -13.69 -15.06 -4.16
CA SER A 70 -14.59 -13.91 -4.01
C SER A 70 -13.80 -12.59 -3.91
N PRO A 71 -14.42 -11.43 -4.23
CA PRO A 71 -13.75 -10.13 -4.17
C PRO A 71 -13.19 -9.81 -2.78
N LEU A 72 -13.90 -10.21 -1.72
CA LEU A 72 -13.46 -10.04 -0.34
C LEU A 72 -12.20 -10.86 -0.04
N VAL A 73 -12.19 -12.13 -0.46
CA VAL A 73 -11.00 -12.99 -0.33
C VAL A 73 -9.81 -12.38 -1.06
N GLN A 74 -10.01 -11.90 -2.29
CA GLN A 74 -8.96 -11.23 -3.05
C GLN A 74 -8.44 -9.97 -2.35
N ALA A 75 -9.34 -9.14 -1.79
CA ALA A 75 -8.97 -7.93 -1.07
C ALA A 75 -8.11 -8.23 0.17
N LYS A 76 -8.49 -9.25 0.94
CA LYS A 76 -7.76 -9.70 2.14
C LYS A 76 -6.42 -10.37 1.81
N LEU A 77 -6.39 -11.23 0.80
CA LEU A 77 -5.14 -11.83 0.33
C LEU A 77 -4.14 -10.77 -0.15
N ARG A 78 -4.63 -9.76 -0.87
CA ARG A 78 -3.81 -8.64 -1.30
C ARG A 78 -3.30 -7.83 -0.10
N GLU A 79 -4.16 -7.50 0.85
CA GLU A 79 -3.80 -6.74 2.06
C GLU A 79 -2.62 -7.43 2.79
N LEU A 80 -2.74 -8.73 3.04
CA LEU A 80 -1.65 -9.55 3.60
C LEU A 80 -0.41 -9.58 2.69
N ALA A 81 -0.60 -9.69 1.37
CA ALA A 81 0.48 -9.75 0.40
C ALA A 81 1.23 -8.43 0.18
N THR A 82 0.71 -7.29 0.65
CA THR A 82 1.43 -6.01 0.66
C THR A 82 2.35 -5.86 1.86
N SER A 83 2.17 -6.66 2.92
CA SER A 83 3.00 -6.63 4.13
C SER A 83 3.84 -7.90 4.32
N SER A 84 3.54 -8.97 3.58
CA SER A 84 4.19 -10.28 3.74
C SER A 84 4.54 -10.96 2.41
N GLU A 85 5.41 -11.97 2.49
CA GLU A 85 5.80 -12.81 1.36
C GLU A 85 4.66 -13.71 0.91
N PHE A 86 4.54 -13.94 -0.40
CA PHE A 86 3.46 -14.76 -0.95
C PHE A 86 3.41 -16.18 -0.36
N ARG A 87 4.57 -16.80 -0.06
CA ARG A 87 4.62 -18.11 0.61
C ARG A 87 4.08 -18.07 2.04
N LYS A 88 4.42 -17.02 2.80
CA LYS A 88 3.93 -16.83 4.17
C LYS A 88 2.43 -16.55 4.18
N VAL A 89 1.94 -15.73 3.24
CA VAL A 89 0.51 -15.47 3.06
C VAL A 89 -0.24 -16.75 2.70
N SER A 90 0.24 -17.51 1.71
CA SER A 90 -0.32 -18.81 1.33
C SER A 90 -0.40 -19.76 2.52
N LYS A 91 0.71 -19.93 3.27
CA LYS A 91 0.73 -20.77 4.48
C LYS A 91 -0.28 -20.29 5.53
N ALA A 92 -0.27 -19.00 5.86
CA ALA A 92 -1.17 -18.44 6.88
C ALA A 92 -2.65 -18.63 6.51
N VAL A 93 -2.99 -18.40 5.24
CA VAL A 93 -4.37 -18.56 4.74
C VAL A 93 -4.80 -20.01 4.79
N SER A 94 -3.97 -20.94 4.30
CA SER A 94 -4.27 -22.37 4.36
C SER A 94 -4.35 -22.92 5.78
N CYS A 95 -3.62 -22.34 6.74
CA CYS A 95 -3.67 -22.75 8.14
C CYS A 95 -4.88 -22.19 8.91
N LEU A 96 -5.33 -20.97 8.59
CA LEU A 96 -6.33 -20.24 9.38
C LEU A 96 -7.71 -20.21 8.75
N THR A 97 -7.85 -20.67 7.50
CA THR A 97 -9.10 -20.65 6.76
C THR A 97 -9.24 -21.93 5.91
N PRO A 98 -10.47 -22.28 5.45
CA PRO A 98 -10.66 -23.36 4.49
C PRO A 98 -10.06 -23.10 3.10
N LEU A 99 -9.56 -21.88 2.84
CA LEU A 99 -9.05 -21.48 1.55
C LEU A 99 -7.75 -22.22 1.23
N GLN A 100 -7.68 -22.78 0.03
CA GLN A 100 -6.45 -23.35 -0.50
C GLN A 100 -5.93 -22.44 -1.61
N ILE A 101 -4.75 -21.86 -1.37
CA ILE A 101 -4.11 -20.98 -2.35
C ILE A 101 -2.60 -21.17 -2.36
N SER A 102 -2.05 -21.40 -3.55
CA SER A 102 -0.61 -21.48 -3.74
C SER A 102 0.06 -20.09 -3.68
N PRO A 103 1.38 -20.01 -3.43
CA PRO A 103 2.11 -18.74 -3.49
C PRO A 103 1.98 -18.03 -4.86
N SER A 104 1.94 -18.80 -5.95
CA SER A 104 1.72 -18.27 -7.31
C SER A 104 0.28 -17.77 -7.50
N GLY A 105 -0.70 -18.42 -6.87
CA GLY A 105 -2.09 -17.95 -6.80
C GLY A 105 -2.20 -16.58 -6.13
N VAL A 106 -1.56 -16.40 -4.96
CA VAL A 106 -1.48 -15.11 -4.26
C VAL A 106 -0.86 -14.04 -5.17
N HIS A 107 0.27 -14.36 -5.80
CA HIS A 107 0.93 -13.45 -6.75
C HIS A 107 -0.01 -13.04 -7.89
N GLY A 108 -0.71 -13.99 -8.51
CA GLY A 108 -1.65 -13.72 -9.60
C GLY A 108 -2.82 -12.82 -9.19
N ILE A 109 -3.35 -13.00 -7.97
CA ILE A 109 -4.38 -12.11 -7.41
C ILE A 109 -3.82 -10.68 -7.28
N VAL A 110 -2.64 -10.52 -6.70
CA VAL A 110 -1.97 -9.22 -6.57
C VAL A 110 -1.83 -8.52 -7.93
N GLN A 111 -1.40 -9.22 -8.97
CA GLN A 111 -1.28 -8.63 -10.31
C GLN A 111 -2.63 -8.14 -10.85
N ARG A 112 -3.68 -8.96 -10.74
CA ARG A 112 -5.03 -8.63 -11.23
C ARG A 112 -5.68 -7.48 -10.45
N VAL A 113 -5.57 -7.50 -9.13
CA VAL A 113 -6.10 -6.44 -8.28
C VAL A 113 -5.37 -5.12 -8.56
N SER A 114 -4.05 -5.15 -8.75
CA SER A 114 -3.30 -3.94 -9.13
C SER A 114 -3.75 -3.37 -10.48
N LYS A 115 -4.05 -4.23 -11.46
CA LYS A 115 -4.58 -3.78 -12.76
C LYS A 115 -5.95 -3.10 -12.63
N LYS A 116 -6.79 -3.57 -11.70
CA LYS A 116 -8.08 -2.93 -11.41
C LYS A 116 -7.89 -1.54 -10.80
N VAL A 117 -6.91 -1.38 -9.89
CA VAL A 117 -6.53 -0.07 -9.34
C VAL A 117 -6.04 0.86 -10.43
N GLU A 118 -5.14 0.40 -11.31
CA GLU A 118 -4.65 1.18 -12.45
C GLU A 118 -5.78 1.64 -13.39
N ASN A 119 -6.74 0.77 -13.68
CA ASN A 119 -7.88 1.14 -14.52
C ASN A 119 -8.77 2.19 -13.84
N HIS A 120 -8.96 2.09 -12.53
CA HIS A 120 -9.69 3.11 -11.77
C HIS A 120 -8.96 4.46 -11.81
N GLU A 121 -7.65 4.47 -11.52
CA GLU A 121 -6.81 5.68 -11.59
C GLU A 121 -6.93 6.39 -12.96
N ASN A 122 -6.94 5.63 -14.06
CA ASN A 122 -7.07 6.19 -15.40
C ASN A 122 -8.49 6.70 -15.74
N ASN A 123 -9.53 6.08 -15.18
CA ASN A 123 -10.93 6.42 -15.46
C ASN A 123 -11.47 7.56 -14.57
N THR A 124 -10.91 7.75 -13.38
CA THR A 124 -11.35 8.79 -12.43
C THR A 124 -10.77 10.17 -12.76
N LYS A 125 -9.94 10.30 -13.80
CA LYS A 125 -9.40 11.58 -14.31
C LYS A 125 -10.44 12.50 -14.97
N GLU A 126 -11.74 12.28 -14.75
CA GLU A 126 -12.75 13.23 -15.22
C GLU A 126 -12.58 14.55 -14.46
N LEU A 127 -12.45 15.64 -15.22
CA LEU A 127 -12.27 17.02 -14.76
C LEU A 127 -13.53 17.50 -14.01
N VAL A 128 -13.71 17.04 -12.78
CA VAL A 128 -14.68 17.68 -11.87
C VAL A 128 -14.04 18.98 -11.40
N HIS A 129 -14.63 20.11 -11.78
CA HIS A 129 -14.20 21.41 -11.25
C HIS A 129 -14.45 21.44 -9.74
N LYS A 130 -13.41 21.16 -8.97
CA LYS A 130 -13.43 21.16 -7.52
C LYS A 130 -12.87 22.48 -7.03
N GLU A 131 -13.52 23.07 -6.02
CA GLU A 131 -12.95 24.23 -5.33
C GLU A 131 -11.57 23.86 -4.76
N LYS A 132 -10.56 24.66 -5.12
CA LYS A 132 -9.20 24.46 -4.66
C LYS A 132 -9.07 24.87 -3.21
N LYS A 133 -8.37 24.07 -2.43
CA LYS A 133 -8.15 24.33 -1.02
C LYS A 133 -7.02 25.35 -0.83
N ALA A 134 -7.31 26.43 -0.12
CA ALA A 134 -6.27 27.33 0.38
C ALA A 134 -5.78 26.84 1.74
N VAL A 135 -4.46 26.67 1.89
CA VAL A 135 -3.82 26.26 3.16
C VAL A 135 -2.64 27.17 3.47
N PRO A 136 -2.32 27.43 4.74
CA PRO A 136 -1.21 28.31 5.08
C PRO A 136 0.15 27.67 4.79
N VAL A 137 0.26 26.34 4.93
CA VAL A 137 1.52 25.60 4.79
C VAL A 137 1.27 24.25 4.13
N LEU A 138 2.14 23.88 3.18
CA LEU A 138 2.26 22.53 2.64
C LEU A 138 3.68 22.00 2.81
N TYR A 139 3.77 20.69 3.02
CA TYR A 139 5.02 19.96 3.15
C TYR A 139 5.15 19.01 1.97
N LEU A 140 6.21 19.15 1.18
CA LEU A 140 6.50 18.30 0.03
C LEU A 140 7.77 17.50 0.29
N GLU A 141 7.72 16.17 0.15
CA GLU A 141 8.91 15.35 0.36
C GLU A 141 9.12 14.38 -0.79
N GLY A 142 10.37 14.08 -1.13
CA GLY A 142 10.71 13.12 -2.17
C GLY A 142 11.90 12.26 -1.78
N ASP A 143 11.87 10.99 -2.20
CA ASP A 143 12.88 9.99 -1.88
C ASP A 143 12.82 8.80 -2.87
N ALA A 144 13.90 8.03 -2.98
CA ALA A 144 13.99 6.84 -3.82
C ALA A 144 14.41 5.57 -3.06
N LEU A 145 13.88 4.44 -3.52
CA LEU A 145 14.16 3.12 -2.99
C LEU A 145 14.72 2.22 -4.10
N ALA A 146 15.93 1.71 -3.89
CA ALA A 146 16.50 0.63 -4.69
C ALA A 146 15.97 -0.76 -4.28
N VAL A 147 15.43 -1.54 -5.22
CA VAL A 147 15.07 -2.96 -5.03
C VAL A 147 15.79 -3.85 -6.03
N LYS A 148 16.09 -5.10 -5.63
CA LYS A 148 16.82 -6.06 -6.48
C LYS A 148 15.96 -6.51 -7.66
N SER A 149 16.50 -6.45 -8.88
CA SER A 149 15.85 -7.00 -10.07
C SER A 149 16.01 -8.54 -10.12
N GLN A 150 15.03 -9.24 -10.71
CA GLN A 150 15.16 -10.66 -11.09
C GLN A 150 16.01 -10.87 -12.34
N GLU A 151 16.12 -9.83 -13.17
CA GLU A 151 17.00 -9.81 -14.32
C GLU A 151 18.39 -9.37 -13.83
N ARG A 152 18.92 -8.26 -14.34
CA ARG A 152 20.17 -7.64 -13.87
C ARG A 152 19.90 -6.25 -13.27
N GLY A 153 20.70 -5.88 -12.28
CA GLY A 153 20.73 -4.53 -11.72
C GLY A 153 19.65 -4.24 -10.67
N ILE A 154 19.36 -2.95 -10.53
CA ILE A 154 18.49 -2.38 -9.51
C ILE A 154 17.27 -1.76 -10.18
N ILE A 155 16.10 -1.91 -9.55
CA ILE A 155 14.90 -1.15 -9.90
C ILE A 155 14.77 -0.03 -8.87
N ASN A 156 14.75 1.22 -9.33
CA ASN A 156 14.46 2.37 -8.47
C ASN A 156 12.95 2.59 -8.41
N ILE A 157 12.42 2.64 -7.20
CA ILE A 157 11.06 3.08 -6.90
C ILE A 157 11.16 4.52 -6.42
N ASN A 158 10.54 5.42 -7.18
CA ASN A 158 10.54 6.85 -6.95
C ASN A 158 9.31 7.23 -6.15
N ARG A 159 9.45 8.15 -5.20
CA ARG A 159 8.38 8.52 -4.29
C ARG A 159 8.35 10.03 -4.07
N PHE A 160 7.15 10.57 -4.13
CA PHE A 160 6.85 11.92 -3.67
C PHE A 160 5.64 11.90 -2.74
N GLN A 161 5.53 12.88 -1.86
CA GLN A 161 4.38 13.04 -1.00
C GLN A 161 4.11 14.50 -0.66
N VAL A 162 2.84 14.80 -0.39
CA VAL A 162 2.36 16.10 0.09
C VAL A 162 1.52 15.90 1.34
N HIS A 163 1.65 16.78 2.33
CA HIS A 163 0.73 16.84 3.46
C HIS A 163 0.61 18.25 4.04
N GLU A 164 -0.45 18.47 4.82
CA GLU A 164 -0.80 19.77 5.44
C GLU A 164 -0.24 19.91 6.87
N GLY A 165 0.87 19.24 7.16
CA GLY A 165 1.50 19.19 8.48
C GLY A 165 1.19 17.95 9.30
N VAL A 166 1.60 17.96 10.57
CA VAL A 166 1.53 16.81 11.48
C VAL A 166 0.77 17.19 12.75
N LYS A 167 -0.31 16.47 13.06
CA LYS A 167 -1.02 16.55 14.35
C LYS A 167 -0.46 15.51 15.30
N LYS A 168 -0.10 15.92 16.52
CA LYS A 168 0.34 15.01 17.58
C LYS A 168 -0.86 14.53 18.38
N ASN A 169 -0.91 13.22 18.62
CA ASN A 169 -1.75 12.61 19.65
C ASN A 169 -0.81 11.91 20.65
N GLY A 170 -0.56 12.56 21.79
CA GLY A 170 0.50 12.18 22.72
C GLY A 170 1.88 12.16 22.05
N LYS A 171 2.59 11.03 22.15
CA LYS A 171 3.91 10.84 21.51
C LYS A 171 3.84 10.55 20.00
N ARG A 172 2.65 10.26 19.44
CA ARG A 172 2.51 9.81 18.05
C ARG A 172 2.01 10.94 17.15
N GLY A 173 2.76 11.23 16.08
CA GLY A 173 2.36 12.17 15.04
C GLY A 173 1.58 11.49 13.91
N HIS A 174 0.56 12.17 13.39
CA HIS A 174 -0.17 11.78 12.20
C HIS A 174 -0.22 12.94 11.20
N CYS A 175 0.10 12.66 9.94
CA CYS A 175 0.01 13.66 8.87
C CYS A 175 -1.44 13.98 8.54
N VAL A 176 -1.71 15.26 8.34
CA VAL A 176 -3.01 15.76 7.89
C VAL A 176 -3.02 15.74 6.36
N ASN A 177 -4.05 15.12 5.76
CA ASN A 177 -4.25 15.05 4.31
C ASN A 177 -2.98 14.66 3.53
N LEU A 178 -2.30 13.62 4.01
CA LEU A 178 -1.16 13.05 3.30
C LEU A 178 -1.64 12.34 2.04
N HIS A 179 -1.00 12.67 0.93
CA HIS A 179 -1.15 11.97 -0.33
C HIS A 179 0.23 11.62 -0.90
N GLN A 180 0.35 10.45 -1.52
CA GLN A 180 1.62 9.89 -1.99
C GLN A 180 1.55 9.48 -3.45
N PHE A 181 2.66 9.71 -4.14
CA PHE A 181 2.88 9.38 -5.55
C PHE A 181 4.08 8.47 -5.60
N SER A 182 3.94 7.26 -6.11
CA SER A 182 5.06 6.33 -6.17
C SER A 182 4.98 5.41 -7.37
N GLY A 183 6.13 5.12 -7.97
CA GLY A 183 6.23 4.26 -9.14
C GLY A 183 7.66 4.12 -9.62
N ARG A 184 7.87 3.27 -10.62
CA ARG A 184 9.20 3.12 -11.24
C ARG A 184 9.63 4.36 -12.03
N SER A 185 8.68 5.08 -12.62
CA SER A 185 8.96 6.29 -13.40
C SER A 185 8.94 7.52 -12.49
N ARG A 186 10.11 8.12 -12.26
CA ARG A 186 10.23 9.40 -11.54
C ARG A 186 9.41 10.49 -12.22
N LYS A 187 9.52 10.61 -13.54
CA LYS A 187 8.78 11.61 -14.34
C LYS A 187 7.27 11.47 -14.16
N LYS A 188 6.75 10.23 -14.12
CA LYS A 188 5.33 9.98 -13.86
C LYS A 188 4.94 10.38 -12.44
N ALA A 189 5.68 9.92 -11.43
CA ALA A 189 5.36 10.25 -10.03
C ALA A 189 5.42 11.77 -9.76
N PHE A 190 6.36 12.46 -10.40
CA PHE A 190 6.45 13.92 -10.39
C PHE A 190 5.23 14.57 -11.06
N SER A 191 4.89 14.13 -12.27
CA SER A 191 3.74 14.65 -13.02
C SER A 191 2.42 14.44 -12.27
N ASP A 192 2.22 13.25 -11.70
CA ASP A 192 1.02 12.92 -10.93
C ASP A 192 0.92 13.83 -9.67
N MET A 193 2.05 14.14 -9.02
CA MET A 193 2.08 15.10 -7.91
C MET A 193 1.77 16.54 -8.34
N LEU A 194 2.35 16.98 -9.44
CA LEU A 194 2.13 18.32 -9.98
C LEU A 194 0.65 18.52 -10.38
N GLU A 195 0.06 17.53 -11.05
CA GLU A 195 -1.36 17.49 -11.40
C GLU A 195 -2.22 17.56 -10.13
N TYR A 196 -1.92 16.73 -9.12
CA TYR A 196 -2.63 16.75 -7.85
C TYR A 196 -2.56 18.11 -7.14
N LEU A 197 -1.38 18.75 -7.06
CA LEU A 197 -1.23 20.06 -6.44
C LEU A 197 -2.08 21.12 -7.17
N ARG A 198 -2.06 21.12 -8.50
CA ARG A 198 -2.82 22.05 -9.34
C ARG A 198 -4.32 21.88 -9.20
N GLU A 199 -4.80 20.64 -9.08
CA GLU A 199 -6.21 20.31 -8.95
C GLU A 199 -6.76 20.59 -7.55
N ASN A 200 -5.95 20.38 -6.51
CA ASN A 200 -6.45 20.36 -5.13
C ASN A 200 -6.13 21.62 -4.32
N TYR A 201 -5.12 22.42 -4.70
CA TYR A 201 -4.65 23.53 -3.87
C TYR A 201 -4.54 24.86 -4.62
N ASP A 202 -4.89 25.94 -3.92
CA ASP A 202 -4.55 27.31 -4.28
C ASP A 202 -3.29 27.73 -3.53
N LEU A 203 -2.17 27.79 -4.26
CA LEU A 203 -0.85 28.00 -3.68
C LEU A 203 -0.52 29.47 -3.41
N ARG A 204 -1.29 30.44 -3.95
CA ARG A 204 -0.94 31.88 -3.95
C ARG A 204 -0.56 32.44 -2.56
N ASN A 205 -1.25 31.97 -1.52
CA ASN A 205 -1.02 32.36 -0.13
C ASN A 205 -0.41 31.24 0.74
N THR A 206 0.11 30.18 0.12
CA THR A 206 0.65 29.00 0.78
C THR A 206 2.18 29.09 0.89
N ILE A 207 2.73 28.80 2.07
CA ILE A 207 4.16 28.56 2.27
C ILE A 207 4.45 27.07 2.00
N ILE A 208 5.42 26.77 1.16
CA ILE A 208 5.83 25.40 0.87
C ILE A 208 7.16 25.12 1.57
N LEU A 209 7.19 24.07 2.38
CA LEU A 209 8.43 23.52 2.92
C LEU A 209 8.71 22.19 2.21
N SER A 210 9.86 22.04 1.57
CA SER A 210 10.19 20.78 0.91
C SER A 210 11.44 20.11 1.44
N ASN A 211 11.52 18.78 1.32
CA ASN A 211 12.65 18.00 1.80
C ASN A 211 12.98 16.79 0.91
N SER A 212 14.28 16.57 0.70
CA SER A 212 14.79 15.40 -0.01
C SER A 212 16.24 15.07 0.34
N ASP A 213 16.75 13.94 -0.14
CA ASP A 213 18.14 13.52 0.05
C ASP A 213 19.17 14.22 -0.88
N GLY A 214 18.69 15.05 -1.81
CA GLY A 214 19.51 15.68 -2.86
C GLY A 214 20.17 14.67 -3.82
N GLY A 215 19.61 13.46 -3.92
CA GLY A 215 20.01 12.45 -4.88
C GLY A 215 19.52 12.77 -6.29
N SER A 216 19.98 11.98 -7.27
CA SER A 216 19.62 12.22 -8.67
C SER A 216 18.10 12.19 -8.88
N GLY A 217 17.54 13.29 -9.37
CA GLY A 217 16.12 13.49 -9.56
C GLY A 217 15.33 13.99 -8.34
N TYR A 218 16.02 14.29 -7.24
CA TYR A 218 15.49 14.85 -6.00
C TYR A 218 16.30 16.08 -5.56
N GLU A 219 16.94 16.74 -6.52
CA GLU A 219 17.62 18.01 -6.31
C GLU A 219 16.62 19.13 -5.97
N PRO A 220 17.06 20.22 -5.30
CA PRO A 220 16.20 21.33 -4.92
C PRO A 220 15.36 21.90 -6.07
N GLU A 221 15.91 21.92 -7.28
CA GLU A 221 15.29 22.45 -8.50
C GLU A 221 13.99 21.72 -8.86
N VAL A 222 13.94 20.41 -8.60
CA VAL A 222 12.73 19.61 -8.81
C VAL A 222 11.59 20.10 -7.91
N PHE A 223 11.91 20.52 -6.68
CA PHE A 223 10.90 21.04 -5.76
C PHE A 223 10.56 22.50 -6.03
N TYR A 224 11.48 23.31 -6.57
CA TYR A 224 11.15 24.65 -7.06
C TYR A 224 10.05 24.59 -8.13
N GLU A 225 10.13 23.61 -9.05
CA GLU A 225 9.08 23.40 -10.07
C GLU A 225 7.72 23.02 -9.46
N LEU A 226 7.70 22.15 -8.44
CA LEU A 226 6.46 21.78 -7.73
C LEU A 226 5.85 22.93 -6.93
N ALA A 227 6.68 23.89 -6.52
CA ALA A 227 6.29 25.01 -5.67
C ALA A 227 5.96 26.30 -6.44
N LEU A 228 5.96 26.26 -7.78
CA LEU A 228 5.64 27.43 -8.60
C LEU A 228 4.28 28.03 -8.24
N GLY A 229 4.25 29.35 -8.09
CA GLY A 229 3.05 30.11 -7.72
C GLY A 229 2.72 30.12 -6.22
N CYS A 230 3.59 29.56 -5.37
CA CYS A 230 3.42 29.69 -3.92
C CYS A 230 3.89 31.05 -3.38
N LYS A 231 3.48 31.38 -2.15
CA LYS A 231 3.89 32.62 -1.48
C LYS A 231 5.38 32.65 -1.16
N GLN A 232 5.90 31.52 -0.69
CA GLN A 232 7.31 31.34 -0.32
C GLN A 232 7.61 29.85 -0.32
N HIS A 233 8.77 29.46 -0.85
CA HIS A 233 9.24 28.09 -0.87
C HIS A 233 10.63 27.97 -0.24
N GLU A 234 10.78 26.98 0.64
CA GLU A 234 12.00 26.73 1.39
C GLU A 234 12.34 25.24 1.35
N HIS A 235 13.48 24.92 0.74
CA HIS A 235 13.96 23.55 0.60
C HIS A 235 14.96 23.16 1.69
N PHE A 236 14.86 21.94 2.20
CA PHE A 236 15.69 21.40 3.27
C PHE A 236 16.34 20.09 2.83
N LEU A 237 17.61 19.92 3.15
CA LEU A 237 18.27 18.63 3.02
C LEU A 237 17.73 17.65 4.07
N ASP A 238 17.48 16.40 3.68
CA ASP A 238 17.05 15.36 4.60
C ASP A 238 18.10 15.10 5.68
N ARG A 239 17.67 15.23 6.93
CA ARG A 239 18.54 15.14 8.10
C ARG A 239 19.06 13.72 8.31
N TYR A 240 18.27 12.71 7.97
CA TYR A 240 18.71 11.32 8.10
C TYR A 240 19.85 11.03 7.11
N HIS A 241 19.70 11.42 5.84
CA HIS A 241 20.72 11.26 4.81
C HIS A 241 21.98 12.09 5.11
N LEU A 242 21.83 13.32 5.61
CA LEU A 242 22.94 14.16 6.07
C LEU A 242 23.75 13.44 7.17
N ASN A 243 23.10 13.03 8.26
CA ASN A 243 23.74 12.35 9.37
C ASN A 243 24.36 11.01 8.94
N ARG A 244 23.69 10.29 8.04
CA ARG A 244 24.20 9.05 7.46
C ARG A 244 25.49 9.31 6.68
N LYS A 245 25.56 10.35 5.83
CA LYS A 245 26.78 10.69 5.10
C LYS A 245 27.91 11.15 6.01
N ILE A 246 27.61 11.89 7.08
CA ILE A 246 28.61 12.25 8.11
C ILE A 246 29.22 10.97 8.69
N ARG A 247 28.39 10.04 9.19
CA ARG A 247 28.86 8.77 9.76
C ARG A 247 29.61 7.89 8.76
N GLU A 248 29.10 7.76 7.55
CA GLU A 248 29.74 6.96 6.49
C GLU A 248 31.11 7.52 6.11
N ARG A 249 31.32 8.84 6.21
CA ARG A 249 32.55 9.48 5.76
C ARG A 249 33.58 9.75 6.84
N MET A 250 33.13 9.84 8.08
CA MET A 250 34.00 9.91 9.25
C MET A 250 34.25 8.52 9.87
N TYR A 251 34.20 7.44 9.07
CA TYR A 251 34.29 6.06 9.57
C TYR A 251 35.61 5.74 10.30
N PHE A 252 36.66 6.53 10.04
CA PHE A 252 38.00 6.41 10.64
C PHE A 252 38.23 7.41 11.79
N CYS A 253 37.26 8.28 12.08
CA CYS A 253 37.37 9.25 13.15
C CYS A 253 36.83 8.67 14.48
N PRO A 254 37.34 9.15 15.63
CA PRO A 254 36.73 8.89 16.93
C PRO A 254 35.27 9.35 16.97
N ILE A 255 34.42 8.62 17.70
CA ILE A 255 32.98 8.89 17.76
C ILE A 255 32.69 10.29 18.29
N GLU A 256 33.52 10.79 19.20
CA GLU A 256 33.42 12.13 19.79
C GLU A 256 33.56 13.22 18.71
N LEU A 257 34.43 12.99 17.71
CA LEU A 257 34.60 13.92 16.59
C LEU A 257 33.39 13.90 15.64
N VAL A 258 32.79 12.71 15.44
CA VAL A 258 31.56 12.54 14.65
C VAL A 258 30.37 13.25 15.33
N ASP A 259 30.28 13.17 16.66
CA ASP A 259 29.26 13.86 17.43
C ASP A 259 29.45 15.38 17.41
N LYS A 260 30.70 15.87 17.51
CA LYS A 260 31.03 17.29 17.28
C LYS A 260 30.61 17.78 15.91
N MET A 261 30.92 17.05 14.83
CA MET A 261 30.45 17.38 13.47
C MET A 261 28.92 17.45 13.42
N THR A 262 28.25 16.45 13.99
CA THR A 262 26.77 16.37 13.99
C THR A 262 26.15 17.55 14.75
N MET A 263 26.75 17.98 15.86
CA MET A 263 26.33 19.17 16.61
C MET A 263 26.61 20.47 15.85
N ALA A 264 27.79 20.64 15.28
CA ALA A 264 28.16 21.82 14.51
C ALA A 264 27.20 22.07 13.34
N VAL A 265 26.89 21.00 12.60
CA VAL A 265 25.90 21.02 11.50
C VAL A 265 24.50 21.35 12.02
N ARG A 266 24.08 20.77 13.16
CA ARG A 266 22.77 21.03 13.78
C ARG A 266 22.60 22.49 14.21
N GLU A 267 23.64 23.08 14.80
CA GLU A 267 23.64 24.48 15.24
C GLU A 267 23.93 25.47 14.12
N TYR A 268 24.19 24.96 12.91
CA TYR A 268 24.49 25.76 11.73
C TYR A 268 25.76 26.62 11.88
N SER A 269 26.76 26.09 12.59
CA SER A 269 28.04 26.76 12.80
C SER A 269 29.06 26.32 11.74
N LYS A 270 29.35 27.19 10.78
CA LYS A 270 30.35 26.91 9.74
C LYS A 270 31.76 26.81 10.33
N GLN A 271 32.09 27.68 11.28
CA GLN A 271 33.40 27.69 11.95
C GLN A 271 33.71 26.36 12.65
N GLU A 272 32.74 25.82 13.40
CA GLU A 272 32.91 24.53 14.07
C GLU A 272 33.00 23.36 13.08
N VAL A 273 32.26 23.43 11.97
CA VAL A 273 32.36 22.42 10.89
C VAL A 273 33.77 22.41 10.29
N GLU A 274 34.34 23.59 10.00
CA GLU A 274 35.70 23.71 9.46
C GLU A 274 36.74 23.14 10.45
N LEU A 275 36.66 23.50 11.73
CA LEU A 275 37.57 22.97 12.77
C LEU A 275 37.57 21.44 12.83
N VAL A 276 36.38 20.84 12.73
CA VAL A 276 36.24 19.37 12.72
C VAL A 276 36.79 18.77 11.43
N LEU A 277 36.60 19.41 10.28
CA LEU A 277 37.16 18.95 9.00
C LEU A 277 38.70 19.01 9.01
N ASP A 278 39.30 20.03 9.60
CA ASP A 278 40.76 20.17 9.70
C ASP A 278 41.35 19.10 10.64
N THR A 279 40.65 18.81 11.74
CA THR A 279 40.99 17.68 12.62
C THR A 279 40.86 16.34 11.89
N MET A 280 39.78 16.16 11.13
CA MET A 280 39.55 14.96 10.30
C MET A 280 40.65 14.80 9.24
N GLU A 281 41.12 15.89 8.64
CA GLU A 281 42.21 15.90 7.67
C GLU A 281 43.55 15.50 8.31
N SER A 282 43.82 15.99 9.52
CA SER A 282 45.02 15.62 10.31
C SER A 282 45.03 14.12 10.63
N ILE A 283 43.90 13.56 11.07
CA ILE A 283 43.76 12.11 11.33
C ILE A 283 43.94 11.32 10.03
N ALA A 284 43.34 11.76 8.94
CA ALA A 284 43.45 11.10 7.64
C ALA A 284 44.89 11.06 7.10
N ALA A 285 45.76 11.98 7.54
CA ALA A 285 47.17 12.00 7.16
C ALA A 285 47.98 10.88 7.83
N THR A 286 47.61 10.49 9.06
CA THR A 286 48.32 9.48 9.88
C THR A 286 47.67 8.09 9.84
N GLU A 287 46.48 7.96 9.23
CA GLU A 287 45.72 6.72 9.15
C GLU A 287 46.39 5.66 8.24
N ASN A 288 46.30 4.38 8.61
CA ASN A 288 46.85 3.27 7.81
C ASN A 288 46.25 3.20 6.39
N ASP A 289 44.96 3.54 6.23
CA ASP A 289 44.29 3.72 4.93
C ASP A 289 44.16 5.21 4.55
N SER A 290 45.29 5.92 4.55
CA SER A 290 45.35 7.38 4.33
C SER A 290 44.72 7.82 3.01
N LYS A 291 44.85 7.03 1.93
CA LYS A 291 44.24 7.37 0.62
C LYS A 291 42.71 7.42 0.70
N ARG A 292 42.08 6.42 1.32
CA ARG A 292 40.64 6.40 1.49
C ARG A 292 40.20 7.49 2.46
N ALA A 293 40.86 7.61 3.61
CA ALA A 293 40.54 8.63 4.61
C ALA A 293 40.53 10.05 4.00
N ARG A 294 41.61 10.44 3.29
CA ARG A 294 41.71 11.74 2.61
C ARG A 294 40.59 11.97 1.59
N LYS A 295 40.30 10.97 0.76
CA LYS A 295 39.18 11.04 -0.21
C LYS A 295 37.84 11.26 0.49
N TYR A 296 37.60 10.59 1.61
CA TYR A 296 36.34 10.72 2.33
C TYR A 296 36.23 12.08 3.05
N THR A 297 37.33 12.65 3.54
CA THR A 297 37.41 14.04 4.03
C THR A 297 37.02 15.04 2.93
N GLU A 298 37.65 14.95 1.75
CA GLU A 298 37.34 15.81 0.61
C GLU A 298 35.87 15.70 0.18
N LEU A 299 35.36 14.47 0.11
CA LEU A 299 33.95 14.22 -0.23
C LEU A 299 32.99 14.83 0.79
N LEU A 300 33.31 14.76 2.10
CA LEU A 300 32.50 15.33 3.16
C LEU A 300 32.49 16.86 3.07
N ARG A 301 33.66 17.49 2.96
CA ARG A 301 33.82 18.94 2.79
C ARG A 301 32.95 19.45 1.62
N LYS A 302 33.16 18.88 0.41
CA LYS A 302 32.38 19.21 -0.80
C LYS A 302 30.87 19.00 -0.63
N TYR A 303 30.44 18.01 0.16
CA TYR A 303 29.02 17.74 0.40
C TYR A 303 28.38 18.70 1.38
N LEU A 304 29.10 19.13 2.42
CA LEU A 304 28.59 20.12 3.35
C LEU A 304 28.52 21.48 2.66
N ASP A 305 29.57 21.88 1.93
CA ASP A 305 29.62 23.16 1.21
C ASP A 305 28.45 23.32 0.24
N ARG A 306 28.27 22.35 -0.67
CA ARG A 306 27.23 22.42 -1.71
C ARG A 306 25.80 22.40 -1.15
N ASN A 307 25.61 21.89 0.07
CA ASN A 307 24.30 21.78 0.69
C ASN A 307 24.10 22.75 1.86
N TRP A 308 25.07 23.63 2.12
CA TRP A 308 25.08 24.43 3.36
C TRP A 308 23.83 25.30 3.48
N GLU A 309 23.36 25.88 2.40
CA GLU A 309 22.10 26.64 2.37
C GLU A 309 20.89 25.78 2.79
N TYR A 310 20.81 24.54 2.29
CA TYR A 310 19.70 23.62 2.54
C TYR A 310 19.75 22.95 3.92
N ILE A 311 20.91 22.96 4.57
CA ILE A 311 21.08 22.49 5.97
C ILE A 311 20.49 23.49 6.96
N LYS A 312 20.37 24.78 6.57
CA LYS A 312 19.91 25.86 7.46
C LYS A 312 18.61 25.49 8.16
N PRO A 313 18.60 25.40 9.50
CA PRO A 313 17.43 24.92 10.24
C PRO A 313 16.27 25.91 10.16
N LEU A 314 15.04 25.40 10.23
CA LEU A 314 13.82 26.20 10.11
C LEU A 314 13.78 27.39 11.08
N ARG A 315 14.32 27.24 12.30
CA ARG A 315 14.39 28.30 13.33
C ARG A 315 15.22 29.52 12.92
N LEU A 316 16.11 29.35 11.93
CA LEU A 316 16.96 30.42 11.38
C LEU A 316 16.43 30.95 10.03
N ARG A 317 15.31 30.40 9.53
CA ARG A 317 14.65 30.89 8.32
C ARG A 317 13.52 31.82 8.74
N ASN A 318 13.39 32.96 8.07
CA ASN A 318 12.45 34.03 8.43
C ASN A 318 10.98 33.64 8.13
N ILE A 319 10.47 32.59 8.79
CA ILE A 319 9.15 32.00 8.54
C ILE A 319 8.38 31.81 9.88
N PRO A 320 7.95 32.90 10.53
CA PRO A 320 7.43 32.88 11.91
C PRO A 320 6.24 31.94 12.12
N THR A 321 5.40 31.79 11.09
CA THR A 321 4.17 30.98 11.09
C THR A 321 4.42 29.48 11.25
N VAL A 322 5.65 29.00 11.05
CA VAL A 322 5.97 27.57 10.99
C VAL A 322 7.08 27.15 11.98
N ILE A 323 7.70 28.08 12.70
CA ILE A 323 8.86 27.82 13.58
C ILE A 323 8.60 26.69 14.60
N ASN A 324 7.36 26.58 15.10
CA ASN A 324 6.95 25.55 16.08
C ASN A 324 6.15 24.39 15.45
N ARG A 325 5.91 24.42 14.14
CA ARG A 325 5.17 23.41 13.39
C ARG A 325 6.17 22.46 12.74
N GLY A 326 6.66 21.49 13.52
CA GLY A 326 7.38 20.34 12.95
C GLY A 326 6.56 19.69 11.83
N GLY A 327 7.21 18.92 10.95
CA GLY A 327 6.48 18.29 9.85
C GLY A 327 7.34 17.72 8.73
N LEU A 328 8.60 18.14 8.63
CA LEU A 328 9.58 17.52 7.73
C LEU A 328 10.16 16.24 8.33
N GLY A 329 10.62 15.32 7.47
CA GLY A 329 11.18 14.02 7.83
C GLY A 329 10.14 12.91 8.02
N VAL A 330 8.92 13.09 7.48
CA VAL A 330 7.87 12.06 7.59
C VAL A 330 8.10 10.92 6.60
N CYS A 331 8.72 11.21 5.45
CA CYS A 331 8.92 10.30 4.33
C CYS A 331 9.50 8.96 4.76
N GLU A 332 10.44 8.96 5.71
CA GLU A 332 11.08 7.74 6.25
C GLU A 332 10.07 6.74 6.83
N SER A 333 9.11 7.22 7.63
CA SER A 333 8.07 6.34 8.20
C SER A 333 7.19 5.71 7.11
N ARG A 334 7.01 6.43 6.00
CA ARG A 334 6.21 6.00 4.84
C ARG A 334 7.01 5.23 3.80
N HIS A 335 8.33 5.27 3.89
CA HIS A 335 9.28 4.46 3.13
C HIS A 335 9.26 2.99 3.62
N ARG A 336 8.98 2.78 4.91
CA ARG A 336 9.02 1.45 5.56
C ARG A 336 8.13 0.38 4.91
N PRO A 337 6.85 0.62 4.55
CA PRO A 337 6.03 -0.39 3.88
C PRO A 337 6.66 -0.95 2.60
N PHE A 338 7.25 -0.10 1.77
CA PHE A 338 7.98 -0.52 0.58
C PHE A 338 9.24 -1.31 0.93
N SER A 339 10.06 -0.80 1.84
CA SER A 339 11.27 -1.50 2.28
C SER A 339 10.98 -2.87 2.89
N TYR A 340 10.01 -2.96 3.81
CA TYR A 340 9.62 -4.20 4.48
C TYR A 340 9.03 -5.21 3.52
N ARG A 341 8.33 -4.78 2.47
CA ARG A 341 7.77 -5.71 1.49
C ARG A 341 8.76 -6.10 0.40
N MET A 342 9.58 -5.16 -0.05
CA MET A 342 10.29 -5.28 -1.34
C MET A 342 11.80 -5.46 -1.21
N LYS A 343 12.41 -5.13 -0.06
CA LYS A 343 13.85 -5.35 0.19
C LYS A 343 14.10 -6.62 1.03
N ARG A 344 15.37 -7.04 1.04
CA ARG A 344 15.97 -8.09 1.87
C ARG A 344 15.33 -9.48 1.67
N GLN A 345 15.77 -10.48 2.45
CA GLN A 345 15.21 -11.84 2.47
C GLN A 345 15.20 -12.53 1.10
N GLY A 346 16.26 -12.32 0.29
CA GLY A 346 16.38 -12.92 -1.05
C GLY A 346 15.36 -12.40 -2.08
N ARG A 347 14.59 -11.36 -1.75
CA ARG A 347 13.54 -10.85 -2.63
C ARG A 347 14.13 -10.11 -3.81
N SER A 348 13.60 -10.42 -4.98
CA SER A 348 13.88 -9.74 -6.24
C SER A 348 12.60 -9.66 -7.07
N TRP A 349 12.54 -8.66 -7.94
CA TRP A 349 11.32 -8.32 -8.66
C TRP A 349 11.54 -8.24 -10.16
N ARG A 350 10.58 -8.73 -10.93
CA ARG A 350 10.44 -8.29 -12.33
C ARG A 350 9.87 -6.88 -12.36
N ARG A 351 10.17 -6.17 -13.44
CA ARG A 351 9.72 -4.79 -13.64
C ARG A 351 8.21 -4.60 -13.45
N PRO A 352 7.31 -5.40 -14.07
CA PRO A 352 5.86 -5.24 -13.88
C PRO A 352 5.39 -5.62 -12.48
N GLY A 353 5.99 -6.66 -11.89
CA GLY A 353 5.65 -7.11 -10.53
C GLY A 353 6.00 -6.07 -9.47
N ALA A 354 7.12 -5.36 -9.64
CA ALA A 354 7.49 -4.24 -8.78
C ALA A 354 6.50 -3.08 -8.89
N GLU A 355 6.14 -2.66 -10.11
CA GLU A 355 5.17 -1.58 -10.34
C GLU A 355 3.82 -1.90 -9.67
N ASN A 356 3.33 -3.12 -9.91
CA ASN A 356 2.04 -3.54 -9.40
C ASN A 356 2.01 -3.58 -7.86
N MET A 357 3.12 -4.00 -7.22
CA MET A 357 3.24 -3.97 -5.77
C MET A 357 3.29 -2.55 -5.23
N VAL A 358 4.06 -1.67 -5.87
CA VAL A 358 4.16 -0.26 -5.49
C VAL A 358 2.80 0.42 -5.55
N ARG A 359 2.05 0.28 -6.66
CA ARG A 359 0.70 0.81 -6.81
C ARG A 359 -0.24 0.36 -5.69
N LEU A 360 -0.18 -0.91 -5.30
CA LEU A 360 -1.02 -1.44 -4.22
C LEU A 360 -0.65 -0.90 -2.85
N ILE A 361 0.65 -0.71 -2.56
CA ILE A 361 1.09 -0.08 -1.32
C ILE A 361 0.67 1.40 -1.31
N THR A 362 0.86 2.13 -2.41
CA THR A 362 0.48 3.55 -2.52
C THR A 362 -1.02 3.74 -2.34
N SER A 363 -1.86 3.00 -3.07
CA SER A 363 -3.33 3.08 -2.95
C SER A 363 -3.84 2.74 -1.54
N LEU A 364 -3.15 1.87 -0.80
CA LEU A 364 -3.44 1.63 0.62
C LEU A 364 -3.10 2.84 1.49
N GLN A 365 -1.92 3.42 1.27
CA GLN A 365 -1.46 4.57 2.04
C GLN A 365 -2.32 5.82 1.78
N ASN A 366 -2.83 5.99 0.56
CA ASN A 366 -3.75 7.05 0.16
C ASN A 366 -5.22 6.76 0.53
N LYS A 367 -5.56 5.53 0.95
CA LYS A 367 -6.94 5.06 1.22
C LYS A 367 -7.88 5.06 0.00
N GLU A 368 -7.31 4.96 -1.21
CA GLU A 368 -8.06 4.95 -2.48
C GLU A 368 -8.43 3.53 -2.93
N TYR A 369 -7.77 2.53 -2.35
CA TYR A 369 -7.96 1.14 -2.74
C TYR A 369 -9.43 0.68 -2.66
N ASP A 370 -10.12 0.97 -1.56
CA ASP A 370 -11.49 0.49 -1.36
C ASP A 370 -12.44 1.10 -2.39
N GLU A 371 -12.20 2.33 -2.82
CA GLU A 371 -12.94 2.95 -3.92
C GLU A 371 -12.64 2.27 -5.26
N ALA A 372 -11.36 2.03 -5.57
CA ALA A 372 -10.94 1.39 -6.81
C ALA A 372 -11.45 -0.05 -6.97
N ILE A 373 -11.62 -0.78 -5.86
CA ILE A 373 -12.02 -2.19 -5.88
C ILE A 373 -13.52 -2.39 -5.67
N ARG A 374 -14.23 -1.43 -5.07
CA ARG A 374 -15.69 -1.51 -4.89
C ARG A 374 -16.36 -1.83 -6.24
N SER A 375 -16.98 -3.00 -6.33
CA SER A 375 -17.95 -3.27 -7.39
C SER A 375 -19.14 -2.36 -7.13
N ASN A 376 -19.66 -1.72 -8.18
CA ASN A 376 -20.77 -0.78 -8.06
C ASN A 376 -22.11 -1.51 -7.90
N TRP A 377 -22.14 -2.60 -7.12
CA TRP A 377 -23.29 -3.47 -6.96
C TRP A 377 -24.54 -2.69 -6.55
N LYS A 378 -24.39 -1.62 -5.75
CA LYS A 378 -25.50 -0.70 -5.39
C LYS A 378 -26.06 0.08 -6.58
N LYS A 379 -25.22 0.55 -7.51
CA LYS A 379 -25.66 1.22 -8.75
C LYS A 379 -26.29 0.23 -9.75
N VAL A 380 -25.87 -1.03 -9.73
CA VAL A 380 -26.42 -2.10 -10.58
C VAL A 380 -27.74 -2.65 -10.03
N LEU A 381 -27.87 -2.82 -8.70
CA LEU A 381 -29.12 -3.25 -8.05
C LEU A 381 -30.24 -2.22 -8.20
N ARG A 382 -29.95 -0.91 -8.17
CA ARG A 382 -30.95 0.13 -8.48
C ARG A 382 -31.48 0.09 -9.92
N LYS A 383 -30.82 -0.63 -10.84
CA LYS A 383 -31.25 -0.82 -12.23
C LYS A 383 -31.99 -2.14 -12.46
N LEU A 384 -31.97 -3.05 -11.50
CA LEU A 384 -32.82 -4.23 -11.51
C LEU A 384 -34.12 -3.75 -10.87
N ASP A 385 -35.18 -3.60 -11.67
CA ASP A 385 -36.53 -3.30 -11.16
C ASP A 385 -36.79 -4.16 -9.93
N GLU A 386 -37.34 -3.55 -8.87
CA GLU A 386 -37.76 -4.26 -7.66
C GLU A 386 -38.56 -5.48 -8.07
N VAL A 387 -37.94 -6.65 -7.96
CA VAL A 387 -38.67 -7.90 -8.07
C VAL A 387 -39.45 -7.99 -6.77
N ASP A 388 -40.77 -7.85 -6.86
CA ASP A 388 -41.66 -8.05 -5.73
C ASP A 388 -41.61 -9.53 -5.35
N VAL A 389 -40.78 -9.84 -4.35
CA VAL A 389 -40.64 -11.19 -3.83
C VAL A 389 -41.59 -11.30 -2.64
N ASP A 390 -42.68 -12.04 -2.82
CA ASP A 390 -43.59 -12.39 -1.72
C ASP A 390 -42.89 -13.31 -0.71
N PHE A 391 -42.32 -12.70 0.32
CA PHE A 391 -41.64 -13.40 1.42
C PHE A 391 -42.56 -14.42 2.12
N ASN A 392 -43.88 -14.23 2.11
CA ASN A 392 -44.82 -15.16 2.73
C ASN A 392 -44.93 -16.47 1.94
N LYS A 393 -44.70 -16.45 0.63
CA LYS A 393 -44.62 -17.66 -0.21
C LYS A 393 -43.34 -18.46 0.06
N LEU A 394 -42.22 -17.78 0.32
CA LEU A 394 -40.92 -18.39 0.62
C LEU A 394 -40.84 -18.99 2.04
N LEU A 395 -41.59 -18.42 2.99
CA LEU A 395 -41.63 -18.87 4.39
C LEU A 395 -42.66 -19.97 4.67
N ARG A 396 -43.46 -20.39 3.68
CA ARG A 396 -44.34 -21.56 3.82
C ARG A 396 -43.50 -22.82 3.88
N THR A 397 -43.28 -23.32 5.10
CA THR A 397 -42.69 -24.62 5.37
C THR A 397 -43.58 -25.72 4.80
N THR A 398 -43.21 -26.30 3.66
CA THR A 398 -43.70 -27.63 3.26
C THR A 398 -43.13 -28.64 4.25
N HIS A 399 -44.00 -29.23 5.08
CA HIS A 399 -43.58 -30.27 6.01
C HIS A 399 -43.25 -31.53 5.21
N GLU A 400 -41.97 -31.85 5.07
CA GLU A 400 -41.51 -33.14 4.53
C GLU A 400 -41.32 -34.13 5.70
N PRO A 401 -41.86 -35.36 5.62
CA PRO A 401 -41.66 -36.37 6.64
C PRO A 401 -40.18 -36.74 6.69
N HIS A 402 -39.54 -36.43 7.80
CA HIS A 402 -38.15 -36.75 8.07
C HIS A 402 -38.09 -38.20 8.57
N VAL A 403 -37.33 -39.06 7.86
CA VAL A 403 -36.96 -40.38 8.39
C VAL A 403 -35.99 -40.14 9.54
N GLY A 404 -36.52 -40.22 10.77
CA GLY A 404 -35.75 -40.06 11.99
C GLY A 404 -34.69 -41.16 12.13
N VAL A 405 -33.46 -40.72 12.45
CA VAL A 405 -32.38 -41.45 13.12
C VAL A 405 -31.87 -42.73 12.44
N LYS A 406 -30.65 -42.67 11.88
CA LYS A 406 -29.81 -43.88 11.72
C LYS A 406 -29.41 -44.37 13.11
N THR A 407 -29.94 -45.51 13.54
CA THR A 407 -29.47 -46.25 14.73
C THR A 407 -28.00 -46.63 14.54
N GLY A 408 -27.09 -45.89 15.17
CA GLY A 408 -25.67 -46.23 15.29
C GLY A 408 -25.37 -46.71 16.70
N ARG A 409 -24.81 -47.92 16.83
CA ARG A 409 -24.34 -48.47 18.11
C ARG A 409 -22.86 -48.15 18.27
N ILE A 410 -22.46 -47.57 19.40
CA ILE A 410 -21.04 -47.53 19.78
C ILE A 410 -20.64 -48.96 20.17
N LEU A 411 -19.83 -49.61 19.33
CA LEU A 411 -19.22 -50.90 19.67
C LEU A 411 -18.22 -50.64 20.82
N ASN A 412 -18.41 -51.37 21.92
CA ASN A 412 -17.49 -51.37 23.06
C ASN A 412 -17.01 -52.80 23.26
N GLU A 413 -15.74 -53.04 22.99
CA GLU A 413 -15.05 -54.31 23.24
C GLU A 413 -14.38 -54.36 24.62
N GLY A 414 -14.48 -53.28 25.41
CA GLY A 414 -13.91 -53.18 26.75
C GLY A 414 -14.84 -53.64 27.86
N GLY A 415 -14.27 -54.16 28.94
CA GLY A 415 -15.00 -54.63 30.12
C GLY A 415 -15.90 -53.57 30.78
N SER A 416 -16.96 -54.02 31.45
CA SER A 416 -18.08 -53.20 31.98
C SER A 416 -17.69 -52.07 32.95
N ARG A 417 -16.48 -52.10 33.50
CA ARG A 417 -15.95 -51.11 34.45
C ARG A 417 -15.12 -49.99 33.81
N THR A 418 -14.84 -50.04 32.50
CA THR A 418 -14.12 -48.97 31.80
C THR A 418 -14.96 -47.69 31.65
N ALA A 419 -14.31 -46.56 31.38
CA ALA A 419 -14.99 -45.29 31.11
C ALA A 419 -15.99 -45.41 29.93
N GLN A 420 -15.62 -46.16 28.90
CA GLN A 420 -16.49 -46.48 27.75
C GLN A 420 -17.68 -47.36 28.16
N GLY A 421 -17.48 -48.32 29.08
CA GLY A 421 -18.55 -49.15 29.64
C GLY A 421 -19.57 -48.38 30.49
N LYS A 422 -19.12 -47.32 31.19
CA LYS A 422 -20.02 -46.42 31.93
C LYS A 422 -20.86 -45.56 30.99
N ILE A 423 -20.26 -44.98 29.95
CA ILE A 423 -20.96 -44.15 28.95
C ILE A 423 -22.05 -44.95 28.23
N LYS A 424 -21.78 -46.21 27.84
CA LYS A 424 -22.79 -47.10 27.24
C LYS A 424 -23.98 -47.36 28.18
N ARG A 425 -23.75 -47.52 29.48
CA ARG A 425 -24.84 -47.74 30.45
C ARG A 425 -25.73 -46.51 30.62
N THR A 426 -25.18 -45.31 30.43
CA THR A 426 -25.89 -44.06 30.65
C THR A 426 -26.66 -43.59 29.41
N TYR A 427 -26.21 -43.94 28.19
CA TYR A 427 -26.73 -43.35 26.95
C TYR A 427 -27.00 -44.35 25.81
N GLY A 428 -26.77 -45.64 26.01
CA GLY A 428 -26.78 -46.65 24.94
C GLY A 428 -27.88 -47.70 25.04
#